data_AF-A0A7C3IN26-F1
#
_entry.id   AF-A0A7C3IN26-F1
#
_cell.length_a   1.000
_cell.length_b   1.000
_cell.length_c   1.000
_cell.angle_alpha   90.00
_cell.angle_beta   90.00
_cell.angle_gamma   90.00
#
_symmetry.space_group_name_H-M   'P 1'
#
loop_
_entity.id
_entity.type
_entity.pdbx_description
1 polymer ?
#
loop_
_entity_poly.entity_id
_entity_poly.type
_entity_poly.pdbx_seq_one_letter_code
_entity_poly.pdbx_strand_id
1 'polypeptide(L)' 'MGLKGSQTEKNLLAAFAGESQARNRYTYFASAARKEGYEQIASIFQETADNEK' A
#
# COMPACT_ATOMS: atom_id res chain seq x y z
N MET A 1 16.51 19.94 15.85
CA MET A 1 15.16 20.31 15.39
C MET A 1 14.31 19.04 15.44
N GLY A 2 13.24 19.01 16.25
CA GLY A 2 12.42 17.81 16.42
C GLY A 2 11.25 17.80 15.44
N LEU A 3 10.79 16.62 15.03
CA LEU A 3 9.64 16.46 14.14
C LEU A 3 8.30 16.77 14.85
N LYS A 4 8.26 16.65 16.18
CA LYS A 4 7.05 16.77 16.99
C LYS A 4 6.37 18.13 16.82
N GLY A 5 5.10 18.12 16.44
CA GLY A 5 4.26 19.28 16.16
C GLY A 5 4.46 19.92 14.78
N SER A 6 5.44 19.46 14.00
CA SER A 6 5.74 20.04 12.69
C SER A 6 4.75 19.59 11.61
N GLN A 7 4.71 20.33 10.49
CA GLN A 7 3.98 19.90 9.30
C GLN A 7 4.57 18.59 8.73
N THR A 8 5.88 18.39 8.87
CA THR A 8 6.55 17.15 8.42
C THR A 8 6.04 15.94 9.19
N GLU A 9 5.85 16.02 10.52
CA GLU A 9 5.27 14.91 11.29
C GLU A 9 3.84 14.58 10.83
N LYS A 10 3.01 15.60 10.60
CA LYS A 10 1.65 15.40 10.07
C LYS A 10 1.66 14.75 8.68
N ASN A 11 2.56 15.20 7.80
CA ASN A 11 2.71 14.64 6.46
C ASN A 11 3.19 13.18 6.50
N LEU A 12 4.14 12.85 7.38
CA LEU A 12 4.63 11.48 7.57
C LEU A 12 3.51 10.55 8.08
N LEU A 13 2.70 10.99 9.04
CA LEU A 13 1.55 10.23 9.53
C LEU A 13 0.49 10.02 8.43
N ALA A 14 0.21 11.06 7.64
CA ALA A 14 -0.73 10.96 6.53
C ALA A 14 -0.22 10.01 5.43
N ALA A 15 1.07 10.08 5.09
CA ALA A 15 1.70 9.16 4.14
C ALA A 15 1.62 7.71 4.63
N PHE A 16 2.02 7.45 5.88
CA PHE A 16 1.93 6.13 6.49
C PHE A 16 0.52 5.55 6.46
N ALA A 17 -0.49 6.37 6.80
CA ALA A 17 -1.89 5.95 6.71
C ALA A 17 -2.34 5.68 5.26
N GLY A 18 -1.83 6.45 4.29
CA GLY A 18 -2.10 6.28 2.87
C GLY A 18 -1.49 4.99 2.30
N GLU A 19 -0.21 4.74 2.58
CA GLU A 19 0.54 3.54 2.17
C GLU A 19 -0.06 2.27 2.80
N SER A 20 -0.40 2.33 4.10
CA SER A 20 -1.11 1.23 4.78
C SER A 20 -2.43 0.86 4.10
N GLN A 21 -3.19 1.86 3.64
CA GLN A 21 -4.43 1.62 2.90
C GLN A 21 -4.15 1.13 1.47
N ALA A 22 -3.10 1.60 0.81
CA ALA A 22 -2.69 1.16 -0.52
C ALA A 22 -2.35 -0.33 -0.52
N ARG A 23 -1.55 -0.78 0.44
CA ARG A 23 -1.22 -2.20 0.66
C ARG A 23 -2.46 -3.09 0.71
N ASN A 24 -3.45 -2.69 1.50
CA ASN A 24 -4.70 -3.46 1.64
C ASN A 24 -5.47 -3.53 0.30
N ARG A 25 -5.52 -2.42 -0.46
CA ARG A 25 -6.16 -2.41 -1.79
C ARG A 25 -5.43 -3.31 -2.78
N TYR A 26 -4.10 -3.26 -2.83
CA TYR A 26 -3.31 -4.11 -3.72
C TYR A 26 -3.47 -5.59 -3.39
N THR A 27 -3.52 -5.96 -2.10
CA THR A 27 -3.82 -7.34 -1.68
C THR A 27 -5.20 -7.78 -2.16
N TYR A 28 -6.22 -6.92 -2.07
CA TYR A 28 -7.56 -7.21 -2.59
C TYR A 28 -7.57 -7.38 -4.10
N PHE A 29 -6.89 -6.50 -4.85
CA PHE A 29 -6.78 -6.60 -6.30
C PHE A 29 -6.02 -7.84 -6.76
N ALA A 30 -4.97 -8.25 -6.03
CA ALA A 30 -4.30 -9.53 -6.28
C ALA A 30 -5.28 -10.70 -6.17
N SER A 31 -6.13 -10.71 -5.13
CA SER A 31 -7.16 -11.74 -4.98
C SER A 31 -8.21 -11.71 -6.10
N ALA A 32 -8.63 -10.53 -6.56
CA ALA A 32 -9.57 -10.39 -7.66
C ALA A 32 -8.96 -10.90 -8.98
N ALA A 33 -7.74 -10.45 -9.32
CA ALA A 33 -7.02 -10.88 -10.51
C ALA A 33 -6.81 -12.41 -10.55
N ARG A 34 -6.51 -13.04 -9.41
CA ARG A 34 -6.41 -14.50 -9.32
C ARG A 34 -7.73 -15.20 -9.61
N LYS A 35 -8.86 -14.66 -9.12
CA LYS A 35 -10.20 -15.23 -9.38
C LYS A 35 -10.59 -15.15 -10.86
N GLU A 36 -10.10 -14.12 -11.56
CA GLU A 36 -10.33 -13.92 -12.99
C GLU A 36 -9.33 -14.67 -13.89
N GLY A 37 -8.36 -15.39 -13.30
CA GLY A 37 -7.36 -16.17 -14.02
C GLY A 37 -6.14 -15.38 -14.49
N TYR A 38 -5.99 -14.12 -14.07
CA TYR A 38 -4.86 -13.26 -14.41
C TYR A 38 -3.69 -13.44 -13.43
N GLU A 39 -3.06 -14.61 -13.43
CA GLU A 39 -2.02 -14.97 -12.45
C GLU A 39 -0.83 -13.99 -12.42
N GLN A 40 -0.35 -13.53 -13.59
CA GLN A 40 0.76 -12.57 -13.65
C GLN A 40 0.37 -11.22 -13.02
N ILE A 41 -0.85 -10.74 -13.29
CA ILE A 41 -1.35 -9.48 -12.74
C ILE A 41 -1.56 -9.61 -11.22
N ALA A 42 -2.06 -10.75 -10.76
CA ALA A 42 -2.18 -11.04 -9.34
C ALA A 42 -0.82 -11.00 -8.64
N SER A 43 0.23 -11.56 -9.26
CA SER A 43 1.61 -11.50 -8.73
C SER A 43 2.12 -10.06 -8.64
N ILE A 44 1.88 -9.23 -9.66
CA ILE A 44 2.31 -7.83 -9.68
C ILE A 44 1.60 -7.04 -8.56
N PHE A 45 0.29 -7.25 -8.36
CA PHE A 45 -0.44 -6.60 -7.27
C PHE A 45 0.06 -7.05 -5.90
N GLN A 46 0.37 -8.33 -5.74
CA GLN A 46 0.92 -8.84 -4.48
C GLN A 46 2.32 -8.25 -4.20
N GLU A 47 3.20 -8.23 -5.19
CA GLU A 47 4.52 -7.61 -5.08
C GLU A 47 4.42 -6.12 -4.73
N THR A 48 3.50 -5.40 -5.37
CA THR A 48 3.24 -3.99 -5.05
C THR A 48 2.77 -3.86 -3.60
N ALA A 49 1.84 -4.70 -3.14
CA ALA A 49 1.38 -4.68 -1.75
C ALA A 49 2.51 -4.92 -0.74
N ASP A 50 3.48 -5.76 -1.07
CA ASP A 50 4.62 -6.07 -0.21
C ASP A 50 5.66 -4.94 -0.19
N ASN A 51 5.76 -4.14 -1.26
CA ASN A 51 6.61 -2.93 -1.29
C ASN A 51 6.03 -1.76 -0.46
N GLU A 52 4.72 -1.75 -0.21
CA GLU A 52 4.03 -0.76 0.63
C GLU A 52 4.02 -1.15 2.13
N LYS A 53 4.83 -2.13 2.54
CA LYS A 53 4.94 -2.62 3.92
C LYS A 53 6.10 -1.99 4.67
#